data_AF-A0A9P5QCP4-F1
#
_entry.id   AF-A0A9P5QCP4-F1
#
_cell.length_a   1.000
_cell.length_b   1.000
_cell.length_c   1.000
_cell.angle_alpha   90.00
_cell.angle_beta   90.00
_cell.angle_gamma   90.00
#
_symmetry.space_group_name_H-M   'P 1'
#
loop_
_entity.id
_entity.type
_entity.pdbx_description
1 polymer ?
#
loop_
_entity_poly.entity_id
_entity_poly.type
_entity_poly.pdbx_seq_one_letter_code
_entity_poly.pdbx_strand_id
1 'polypeptide(L)'
;MVFTKQPLENLLLAMGARKSVELQLVFDRLVNAGSWDHMQLVKYLTSVRDTLSSSEMKRLKATPIFPKEEFDNEKSATPPPVPAKTEGAGPEPSTAPAAPVTPIKRYAANALYVPTEDHIALGLPVIEWKGRWRSTSDESKLLLELGILTHPSLDVLLALAASSTEKNIRAKALQYLIDNFKTLYASQYNPSSIKVAFLLTTSDTLATPEGCFSNPSCGIMGFPILREDLRVHASMLRIRENPLAVRLLERLTKSPPVTKAKARQMFEFLGKFQAEFSYHHWQSLRSLKFIPLDDSGNKFIDPQSCYFDKKDSAYHPDLLTTVDFGSVANQFLKSCGVKEEPTPVELTQLVMRSPHDFLNRNGGVENYKSILRQIASHMHVIRTQKALVNEMIRSPFLLGEKRINQDSEDE
;
A
#
# COMPACT_ATOMS: atom_id res chain seq x y z
N MET A 1 -68.91 -13.53 39.54
CA MET A 1 -68.35 -12.33 38.87
C MET A 1 -67.06 -12.73 38.18
N VAL A 2 -67.08 -12.79 36.84
CA VAL A 2 -65.87 -13.02 36.06
C VAL A 2 -65.16 -11.68 35.98
N PHE A 3 -64.07 -11.52 36.75
CA PHE A 3 -63.22 -10.36 36.60
C PHE A 3 -62.52 -10.46 35.24
N THR A 4 -62.93 -9.61 34.30
CA THR A 4 -62.13 -9.37 33.09
C THR A 4 -60.80 -8.75 33.50
N LYS A 5 -59.71 -9.04 32.79
CA LYS A 5 -58.35 -8.61 33.17
C LYS A 5 -58.21 -7.09 33.36
N GLN A 6 -58.98 -6.28 32.63
CA GLN A 6 -58.89 -4.81 32.61
C GLN A 6 -59.25 -4.11 33.94
N PRO A 7 -60.40 -4.39 34.60
CA PRO A 7 -60.72 -3.75 35.87
C PRO A 7 -59.72 -4.07 37.00
N LEU A 8 -59.14 -5.27 37.01
CA LEU A 8 -58.10 -5.64 37.97
C LEU A 8 -56.78 -4.91 37.68
N GLU A 9 -56.39 -4.79 36.42
CA GLU A 9 -55.19 -4.07 35.99
C GLU A 9 -55.26 -2.58 36.37
N ASN A 10 -56.42 -1.95 36.17
CA ASN A 10 -56.64 -0.55 36.54
C ASN A 10 -56.62 -0.32 38.06
N LEU A 11 -57.14 -1.27 38.85
CA LEU A 11 -57.08 -1.22 40.32
C LEU A 11 -55.62 -1.34 40.81
N LEU A 12 -54.85 -2.27 40.25
CA LEU A 12 -53.45 -2.48 40.63
C LEU A 12 -52.59 -1.26 40.27
N LEU A 13 -52.80 -0.65 39.10
CA LEU A 13 -52.18 0.61 38.72
C LEU A 13 -52.52 1.76 39.68
N ALA A 14 -53.78 1.89 40.07
CA ALA A 14 -54.25 2.91 41.01
C ALA A 14 -53.67 2.71 42.43
N MET A 15 -53.35 1.46 42.79
CA MET A 15 -52.70 1.09 44.05
C MET A 15 -51.17 1.23 44.02
N GLY A 16 -50.60 1.78 42.95
CA GLY A 16 -49.16 2.03 42.82
C GLY A 16 -48.34 0.83 42.33
N ALA A 17 -48.99 -0.26 41.90
CA ALA A 17 -48.30 -1.36 41.25
C ALA A 17 -47.79 -0.89 39.87
N ARG A 18 -46.47 -0.97 39.67
CA ARG A 18 -45.86 -0.64 38.38
C ARG A 18 -46.18 -1.73 37.35
N LYS A 19 -46.47 -1.32 36.12
CA LYS A 19 -46.75 -2.21 34.98
C LYS A 19 -45.55 -3.09 34.57
N SER A 20 -44.35 -2.68 34.93
CA SER A 20 -43.09 -3.35 34.63
C SER A 20 -42.36 -3.71 35.91
N VAL A 21 -41.63 -4.82 35.88
CA VAL A 21 -40.69 -5.18 36.94
C VAL A 21 -39.56 -4.17 36.89
N GLU A 22 -39.14 -3.67 38.06
CA GLU A 22 -38.03 -2.73 38.14
C GLU A 22 -36.79 -3.37 37.50
N LEU A 23 -36.21 -2.72 36.49
CA LEU A 23 -35.07 -3.25 35.76
C LEU A 23 -33.91 -3.61 36.70
N GLN A 24 -33.83 -2.97 37.88
CA GLN A 24 -32.91 -3.38 38.96
C GLN A 24 -33.14 -4.81 39.43
N LEU A 25 -34.36 -5.24 39.71
CA LEU A 25 -34.65 -6.63 40.11
C LEU A 25 -34.32 -7.63 39.00
N VAL A 26 -34.52 -7.21 37.74
CA VAL A 26 -34.10 -7.99 36.58
C VAL A 26 -32.56 -8.07 36.60
N PHE A 27 -31.83 -6.96 36.61
CA PHE A 27 -30.36 -6.95 36.65
C PHE A 27 -29.75 -7.68 37.87
N ASP A 28 -30.29 -7.50 39.06
CA ASP A 28 -29.79 -8.10 40.29
C ASP A 28 -30.01 -9.62 40.30
N ARG A 29 -31.10 -10.11 39.68
CA ARG A 29 -31.28 -11.55 39.42
C ARG A 29 -30.43 -12.04 38.27
N LEU A 30 -30.26 -11.25 37.20
CA LEU A 30 -29.50 -11.58 35.99
C LEU A 30 -28.01 -11.78 36.28
N VAL A 31 -27.45 -11.02 37.22
CA VAL A 31 -26.04 -11.02 37.60
C VAL A 31 -25.74 -12.08 38.67
N ASN A 32 -26.68 -12.39 39.57
CA ASN A 32 -26.45 -13.28 40.71
C ASN A 32 -27.00 -14.70 40.56
N ALA A 33 -28.00 -14.94 39.69
CA ALA A 33 -28.58 -16.27 39.48
C ALA A 33 -28.13 -16.84 38.12
N GLY A 34 -27.26 -17.86 38.17
CA GLY A 34 -26.72 -18.53 36.99
C GLY A 34 -27.78 -19.13 36.06
N SER A 35 -27.37 -19.26 34.78
CA SER A 35 -28.05 -19.96 33.67
C SER A 35 -29.51 -19.60 33.40
N TRP A 36 -29.79 -18.33 33.10
CA TRP A 36 -31.08 -17.94 32.54
C TRP A 36 -30.99 -17.77 31.01
N ASP A 37 -32.10 -18.04 30.30
CA ASP A 37 -32.15 -18.06 28.83
C ASP A 37 -32.23 -16.63 28.25
N HIS A 38 -31.15 -16.15 27.62
CA HIS A 38 -31.06 -14.83 26.99
C HIS A 38 -32.23 -14.53 26.05
N MET A 39 -32.78 -15.56 25.38
CA MET A 39 -33.92 -15.43 24.49
C MET A 39 -35.22 -15.07 25.22
N GLN A 40 -35.42 -15.58 26.44
CA GLN A 40 -36.61 -15.27 27.24
C GLN A 40 -36.58 -13.83 27.76
N LEU A 41 -35.42 -13.32 28.14
CA LEU A 41 -35.28 -11.90 28.49
C LEU A 41 -35.54 -11.02 27.28
N VAL A 42 -34.99 -11.34 26.10
CA VAL A 42 -35.26 -10.55 24.91
C VAL A 42 -36.77 -10.51 24.63
N LYS A 43 -37.47 -11.65 24.68
CA LYS A 43 -38.94 -11.68 24.54
C LYS A 43 -39.66 -10.83 25.59
N TYR A 44 -39.24 -10.90 26.84
CA TYR A 44 -39.81 -10.09 27.92
C TYR A 44 -39.57 -8.59 27.68
N LEU A 45 -38.33 -8.19 27.41
CA LEU A 45 -37.97 -6.80 27.13
C LEU A 45 -38.74 -6.26 25.91
N THR A 46 -38.96 -7.09 24.88
CA THR A 46 -39.80 -6.73 23.73
C THR A 46 -41.25 -6.48 24.14
N SER A 47 -41.82 -7.31 25.04
CA SER A 47 -43.20 -7.13 25.52
C SER A 47 -43.39 -5.89 26.40
N VAL A 48 -42.34 -5.44 27.07
CA VAL A 48 -42.35 -4.31 28.01
C VAL A 48 -41.80 -3.03 27.34
N ARG A 49 -41.38 -3.09 26.08
CA ARG A 49 -40.63 -2.04 25.36
C ARG A 49 -41.28 -0.65 25.46
N ASP A 50 -42.61 -0.57 25.32
CA ASP A 50 -43.35 0.70 25.26
C ASP A 50 -43.52 1.33 26.66
N THR A 51 -43.18 0.58 27.72
CA THR A 51 -43.25 1.05 29.12
C THR A 51 -41.88 1.41 29.70
N LEU A 52 -40.79 1.20 28.95
CA LEU A 52 -39.44 1.51 29.38
C LEU A 52 -39.14 3.01 29.24
N SER A 53 -38.61 3.62 30.30
CA SER A 53 -38.15 5.01 30.25
C SER A 53 -36.84 5.16 29.45
N SER A 54 -36.55 6.38 29.02
CA SER A 54 -35.30 6.69 28.31
C SER A 54 -34.04 6.41 29.14
N SER A 55 -34.13 6.58 30.47
CA SER A 55 -33.03 6.29 31.40
C SER A 55 -32.75 4.79 31.54
N GLU A 56 -33.81 3.99 31.61
CA GLU A 56 -33.77 2.54 31.64
C GLU A 56 -33.20 1.96 30.34
N MET A 57 -33.64 2.51 29.20
CA MET A 57 -33.12 2.11 27.90
C MET A 57 -31.62 2.41 27.77
N LYS A 58 -31.14 3.58 28.21
CA LYS A 58 -29.70 3.90 28.24
C LYS A 58 -28.91 2.91 29.10
N ARG A 59 -29.44 2.54 30.26
CA ARG A 59 -28.81 1.57 31.15
C ARG A 59 -28.77 0.18 30.52
N LEU A 60 -29.86 -0.24 29.87
CA LEU A 60 -29.95 -1.52 29.18
C LEU A 60 -28.91 -1.64 28.04
N LYS A 61 -28.68 -0.54 27.28
CA LYS A 61 -27.63 -0.47 26.26
C LYS A 61 -26.22 -0.68 26.80
N ALA A 62 -25.93 -0.16 28.00
CA ALA A 62 -24.61 -0.24 28.62
C ALA A 62 -24.36 -1.54 29.38
N THR A 63 -25.41 -2.30 29.71
CA THR A 63 -25.28 -3.46 30.60
C THR A 63 -24.85 -4.70 29.80
N PRO A 64 -23.85 -5.47 30.26
CA PRO A 64 -23.41 -6.69 29.60
C PRO A 64 -24.33 -7.86 29.93
N ILE A 65 -25.34 -8.08 29.10
CA ILE A 65 -26.41 -9.06 29.35
C ILE A 65 -26.35 -10.23 28.37
N PHE A 66 -25.80 -10.01 27.18
CA PHE A 66 -25.91 -10.93 26.06
C PHE A 66 -24.70 -11.86 25.94
N PRO A 67 -24.90 -13.18 25.78
CA PRO A 67 -23.80 -14.10 25.49
C PRO A 67 -23.31 -13.94 24.04
N LYS A 68 -22.01 -14.23 23.85
CA LYS A 68 -21.38 -14.34 22.53
C LYS A 68 -21.47 -15.80 22.07
N GLU A 69 -21.71 -16.03 20.78
CA GLU A 69 -21.65 -17.36 20.19
C GLU A 69 -20.19 -17.87 20.19
N GLU A 70 -19.97 -19.04 20.80
CA GLU A 70 -18.67 -19.70 20.83
C GLU A 70 -18.50 -20.56 19.56
N PHE A 71 -17.73 -20.05 18.60
CA PHE A 71 -17.23 -20.86 17.50
C PHE A 71 -15.94 -21.56 17.95
N ASP A 72 -15.77 -22.84 17.62
CA ASP A 72 -14.81 -23.82 18.17
C ASP A 72 -13.30 -23.45 18.25
N ASN A 73 -12.88 -22.23 17.94
CA ASN A 73 -11.48 -21.77 18.09
C ASN A 73 -11.04 -21.51 19.55
N GLU A 74 -11.96 -21.31 20.50
CA GLU A 74 -11.61 -21.05 21.92
C GLU A 74 -11.43 -22.33 22.77
N LYS A 75 -11.57 -23.54 22.20
CA LYS A 75 -11.33 -24.81 22.92
C LYS A 75 -9.86 -25.14 23.20
N SER A 76 -8.90 -24.29 22.80
CA SER A 76 -7.46 -24.55 22.97
C SER A 76 -6.75 -23.71 24.03
N ALA A 77 -7.47 -22.96 24.87
CA ALA A 77 -6.87 -22.33 26.05
C ALA A 77 -6.69 -23.37 27.17
N THR A 78 -5.63 -24.17 27.05
CA THR A 78 -5.06 -25.00 28.13
C THR A 78 -5.02 -24.24 29.46
N PRO A 79 -5.52 -24.83 30.57
CA PRO A 79 -5.20 -24.32 31.90
C PRO A 79 -3.71 -24.58 32.23
N PRO A 80 -3.08 -23.78 33.12
CA PRO A 80 -1.67 -23.91 33.47
C PRO A 80 -1.38 -25.23 34.22
N PRO A 81 -0.16 -25.80 34.08
CA PRO A 81 0.20 -27.05 34.74
C PRO A 81 0.50 -26.82 36.22
N VAL A 82 -0.10 -27.63 37.09
CA VAL A 82 0.27 -27.77 38.51
C VAL A 82 0.73 -29.23 38.73
N PRO A 83 1.81 -29.49 39.52
CA PRO A 83 2.68 -30.63 39.29
C PRO A 83 2.23 -31.94 39.96
N ALA A 84 2.74 -33.03 39.40
CA ALA A 84 2.51 -34.43 39.76
C ALA A 84 2.96 -34.82 41.18
N LYS A 85 2.14 -35.63 41.87
CA LYS A 85 2.51 -36.71 42.82
C LYS A 85 1.40 -37.80 42.84
N THR A 86 1.62 -38.99 42.26
CA THR A 86 2.03 -40.29 42.87
C THR A 86 0.91 -41.11 43.53
N GLU A 87 0.52 -42.18 42.83
CA GLU A 87 0.17 -43.57 43.24
C GLU A 87 -0.82 -43.89 44.38
N GLY A 88 -1.80 -44.79 44.10
CA GLY A 88 -2.27 -45.79 45.07
C GLY A 88 -3.76 -46.21 45.06
N ALA A 89 -4.07 -47.33 44.39
CA ALA A 89 -5.01 -48.43 44.74
C ALA A 89 -6.55 -48.24 44.96
N GLY A 90 -7.35 -49.05 44.23
CA GLY A 90 -8.61 -49.69 44.72
C GLY A 90 -9.96 -49.21 44.10
N PRO A 91 -11.00 -50.07 43.95
CA PRO A 91 -11.94 -50.07 42.81
C PRO A 91 -13.34 -49.41 43.05
N GLU A 92 -14.00 -49.08 41.92
CA GLU A 92 -15.40 -48.67 41.59
C GLU A 92 -16.53 -48.73 42.68
N PRO A 93 -17.67 -47.96 42.58
CA PRO A 93 -18.36 -47.52 41.36
C PRO A 93 -19.02 -46.11 41.32
N SER A 94 -19.26 -45.65 40.09
CA SER A 94 -20.37 -44.80 39.61
C SER A 94 -21.00 -43.77 40.56
N THR A 95 -20.62 -42.51 40.37
CA THR A 95 -21.60 -41.41 40.34
C THR A 95 -21.02 -40.32 39.46
N ALA A 96 -21.57 -40.15 38.26
CA ALA A 96 -21.20 -39.07 37.36
C ALA A 96 -21.46 -37.70 38.05
N PRO A 97 -20.43 -36.87 38.30
CA PRO A 97 -20.67 -35.49 38.69
C PRO A 97 -20.92 -34.70 37.41
N ALA A 98 -22.06 -34.01 37.37
CA ALA A 98 -22.44 -33.07 36.34
C ALA A 98 -21.27 -32.15 35.96
N ALA A 99 -21.07 -31.97 34.65
CA ALA A 99 -20.04 -31.10 34.09
C ALA A 99 -20.11 -29.69 34.73
N PRO A 100 -18.97 -29.09 35.10
CA PRO A 100 -18.94 -27.76 35.67
C PRO A 100 -19.41 -26.74 34.63
N VAL A 101 -20.49 -26.01 34.95
CA VAL A 101 -21.03 -24.93 34.13
C VAL A 101 -19.99 -23.82 34.09
N THR A 102 -19.31 -23.67 32.95
CA THR A 102 -18.41 -22.54 32.73
C THR A 102 -19.21 -21.24 32.83
N PRO A 103 -18.72 -20.21 33.55
CA PRO A 103 -19.44 -18.95 33.68
C PRO A 103 -19.50 -18.28 32.29
N ILE A 104 -20.71 -18.22 31.72
CA ILE A 104 -20.97 -17.61 30.42
C ILE A 104 -20.57 -16.13 30.46
N LYS A 105 -19.55 -15.75 29.68
CA LYS A 105 -19.10 -14.36 29.57
C LYS A 105 -20.11 -13.55 28.75
N ARG A 106 -20.53 -12.41 29.29
CA ARG A 106 -21.59 -11.57 28.71
C ARG A 106 -21.04 -10.23 28.25
N TYR A 107 -21.69 -9.70 27.23
CA TYR A 107 -21.33 -8.49 26.52
C TYR A 107 -22.54 -7.57 26.37
N ALA A 108 -22.28 -6.28 26.21
CA ALA A 108 -23.31 -5.32 25.87
C ALA A 108 -23.75 -5.53 24.41
N ALA A 109 -24.99 -5.15 24.07
CA ALA A 109 -25.52 -5.35 22.71
C ALA A 109 -24.63 -4.67 21.66
N ASN A 110 -24.12 -3.47 21.95
CA ASN A 110 -23.26 -2.69 21.06
C ASN A 110 -21.86 -3.27 20.83
N ALA A 111 -21.48 -4.33 21.55
CA ALA A 111 -20.23 -5.05 21.35
C ALA A 111 -20.41 -6.34 20.53
N LEU A 112 -21.65 -6.69 20.18
CA LEU A 112 -21.99 -7.91 19.47
C LEU A 112 -22.56 -7.62 18.08
N TYR A 113 -22.34 -8.57 17.16
CA TYR A 113 -22.86 -8.56 15.80
C TYR A 113 -24.09 -9.46 15.65
N VAL A 114 -24.91 -9.13 14.65
CA VAL A 114 -26.02 -9.97 14.21
C VAL A 114 -25.51 -11.36 13.76
N PRO A 115 -26.21 -12.47 14.05
CA PRO A 115 -25.80 -13.80 13.62
C PRO A 115 -26.11 -14.04 12.13
N THR A 116 -25.27 -13.46 11.28
CA THR A 116 -25.23 -13.73 9.84
C THR A 116 -24.03 -14.62 9.52
N GLU A 117 -24.15 -15.44 8.47
CA GLU A 117 -23.06 -16.30 8.00
C GLU A 117 -21.79 -15.50 7.71
N ASP A 118 -21.92 -14.27 7.18
CA ASP A 118 -20.81 -13.37 6.92
C ASP A 118 -20.06 -12.96 8.20
N HIS A 119 -20.77 -12.52 9.24
CA HIS A 119 -20.14 -12.09 10.50
C HIS A 119 -19.43 -13.25 11.21
N ILE A 120 -20.04 -14.44 11.16
CA ILE A 120 -19.43 -15.67 11.68
C ILE A 120 -18.17 -16.01 10.87
N ALA A 121 -18.26 -15.95 9.54
CA ALA A 121 -17.15 -16.25 8.65
C ALA A 121 -15.97 -15.27 8.79
N LEU A 122 -16.24 -14.03 9.21
CA LEU A 122 -15.26 -13.00 9.54
C LEU A 122 -14.66 -13.13 10.95
N GLY A 123 -15.15 -14.04 11.79
CA GLY A 123 -14.69 -14.21 13.17
C GLY A 123 -15.11 -13.08 14.11
N LEU A 124 -16.15 -12.32 13.75
CA LEU A 124 -16.65 -11.23 14.59
C LEU A 124 -17.42 -11.78 15.81
N PRO A 125 -17.47 -11.05 16.94
CA PRO A 125 -18.21 -11.47 18.12
C PRO A 125 -19.72 -11.39 17.86
N VAL A 126 -20.31 -12.51 17.49
CA VAL A 126 -21.74 -12.63 17.20
C VAL A 126 -22.53 -12.95 18.47
N ILE A 127 -23.76 -12.44 18.59
CA ILE A 127 -24.67 -12.81 19.69
C ILE A 127 -25.09 -14.29 19.55
N GLU A 128 -25.03 -15.05 20.64
CA GLU A 128 -25.64 -16.39 20.65
C GLU A 128 -27.14 -16.24 20.39
N TRP A 129 -27.70 -16.93 19.39
CA TRP A 129 -29.10 -16.78 19.03
C TRP A 129 -29.76 -18.12 18.75
N LYS A 130 -30.78 -18.48 19.54
CA LYS A 130 -31.49 -19.76 19.36
C LYS A 130 -32.47 -19.67 18.19
N GLY A 131 -32.03 -20.11 17.02
CA GLY A 131 -32.83 -20.21 15.79
C GLY A 131 -32.36 -19.26 14.69
N ARG A 132 -33.18 -19.07 13.64
CA ARG A 132 -32.82 -18.19 12.52
C ARG A 132 -33.08 -16.73 12.88
N TRP A 133 -32.07 -15.88 12.70
CA TRP A 133 -32.24 -14.43 12.83
C TRP A 133 -33.21 -13.90 11.76
N ARG A 134 -34.14 -13.04 12.15
CA ARG A 134 -35.09 -12.37 11.25
C ARG A 134 -35.13 -10.88 11.59
N SER A 135 -34.60 -10.04 10.71
CA SER A 135 -34.52 -8.58 10.93
C SER A 135 -35.88 -7.87 11.05
N THR A 136 -36.98 -8.57 10.76
CA THR A 136 -38.35 -8.04 10.90
C THR A 136 -39.02 -8.40 12.23
N SER A 137 -38.42 -9.29 13.03
CA SER A 137 -39.02 -9.69 14.32
C SER A 137 -38.94 -8.56 15.34
N ASP A 138 -39.89 -8.51 16.27
CA ASP A 138 -39.90 -7.45 17.29
C ASP A 138 -38.69 -7.57 18.24
N GLU A 139 -38.18 -8.79 18.46
CA GLU A 139 -36.94 -9.02 19.20
C GLU A 139 -35.70 -8.46 18.49
N SER A 140 -35.62 -8.58 17.16
CA SER A 140 -34.50 -8.04 16.39
C SER A 140 -34.54 -6.50 16.37
N LYS A 141 -35.74 -5.90 16.25
CA LYS A 141 -35.93 -4.44 16.36
C LYS A 141 -35.48 -3.92 17.73
N LEU A 142 -35.84 -4.62 18.81
CA LEU A 142 -35.35 -4.28 20.15
C LEU A 142 -33.81 -4.32 20.20
N LEU A 143 -33.18 -5.38 19.67
CA LEU A 143 -31.71 -5.47 19.68
C LEU A 143 -31.04 -4.39 18.82
N LEU A 144 -31.65 -4.00 17.70
CA LEU A 144 -31.24 -2.85 16.88
C LEU A 144 -31.33 -1.54 17.67
N GLU A 145 -32.42 -1.34 18.42
CA GLU A 145 -32.58 -0.20 19.32
C GLU A 145 -31.54 -0.20 20.45
N LEU A 146 -31.18 -1.38 20.96
CA LEU A 146 -30.11 -1.57 21.94
C LEU A 146 -28.71 -1.35 21.37
N GLY A 147 -28.58 -1.28 20.04
CA GLY A 147 -27.35 -0.93 19.34
C GLY A 147 -26.53 -2.12 18.86
N ILE A 148 -27.13 -3.30 18.67
CA ILE A 148 -26.42 -4.42 18.05
C ILE A 148 -25.84 -4.03 16.69
N LEU A 149 -24.62 -4.50 16.40
CA LEU A 149 -23.92 -4.14 15.17
C LEU A 149 -24.44 -4.97 14.00
N THR A 150 -25.00 -4.29 13.00
CA THR A 150 -25.55 -4.94 11.78
C THR A 150 -24.53 -5.16 10.69
N HIS A 151 -23.44 -4.42 10.74
CA HIS A 151 -22.31 -4.53 9.82
C HIS A 151 -21.05 -4.03 10.54
N PRO A 152 -19.88 -4.56 10.19
CA PRO A 152 -18.60 -4.06 10.71
C PRO A 152 -18.31 -2.65 10.17
N SER A 153 -17.75 -1.79 11.02
CA SER A 153 -17.22 -0.51 10.57
C SER A 153 -16.07 -0.71 9.60
N LEU A 154 -15.83 0.29 8.73
CA LEU A 154 -14.71 0.25 7.77
C LEU A 154 -13.37 -0.06 8.45
N ASP A 155 -13.07 0.57 9.59
CA ASP A 155 -11.78 0.37 10.30
C ASP A 155 -11.58 -1.08 10.76
N VAL A 156 -12.64 -1.72 11.28
CA VAL A 156 -12.62 -3.14 11.69
C VAL A 156 -12.40 -4.04 10.48
N LEU A 157 -13.09 -3.80 9.37
CA LEU A 157 -12.88 -4.57 8.13
C LEU A 157 -11.46 -4.41 7.59
N LEU A 158 -10.93 -3.19 7.57
CA LEU A 158 -9.57 -2.91 7.12
C LEU A 158 -8.53 -3.57 8.03
N ALA A 159 -8.75 -3.59 9.35
CA ALA A 159 -7.88 -4.28 10.30
C ALA A 159 -7.89 -5.80 10.08
N LEU A 160 -9.08 -6.40 9.88
CA LEU A 160 -9.19 -7.83 9.57
C LEU A 160 -8.54 -8.17 8.22
N ALA A 161 -8.72 -7.33 7.21
CA ALA A 161 -8.10 -7.50 5.90
C ALA A 161 -6.58 -7.26 5.91
N ALA A 162 -6.06 -6.51 6.88
CA ALA A 162 -4.62 -6.29 7.04
C ALA A 162 -3.92 -7.36 7.89
N SER A 163 -4.69 -8.23 8.56
CA SER A 163 -4.13 -9.30 9.38
C SER A 163 -3.27 -10.25 8.52
N SER A 164 -2.00 -10.39 8.87
CA SER A 164 -1.05 -11.26 8.18
C SER A 164 -1.15 -12.73 8.63
N THR A 165 -1.74 -12.98 9.79
CA THR A 165 -1.82 -14.29 10.44
C THR A 165 -2.92 -15.18 9.84
N GLU A 166 -4.04 -14.59 9.41
CA GLU A 166 -5.24 -15.33 9.01
C GLU A 166 -5.64 -15.05 7.55
N LYS A 167 -4.97 -15.76 6.62
CA LYS A 167 -5.20 -15.60 5.17
C LYS A 167 -6.66 -15.75 4.75
N ASN A 168 -7.40 -16.66 5.39
CA ASN A 168 -8.81 -16.93 5.09
C ASN A 168 -9.73 -15.79 5.54
N ILE A 169 -9.53 -15.26 6.74
CA ILE A 169 -10.34 -14.13 7.27
C ILE A 169 -10.06 -12.87 6.46
N ARG A 170 -8.81 -12.64 6.06
CA ARG A 170 -8.47 -11.55 5.14
C ARG A 170 -9.23 -11.62 3.83
N ALA A 171 -9.25 -12.78 3.17
CA ALA A 171 -9.94 -12.95 1.90
C ALA A 171 -11.45 -12.69 2.04
N LYS A 172 -12.05 -13.19 3.12
CA LYS A 172 -13.46 -12.96 3.44
C LYS A 172 -13.77 -11.50 3.77
N ALA A 173 -12.90 -10.83 4.54
CA ALA A 173 -13.06 -9.42 4.89
C ALA A 173 -13.00 -8.52 3.66
N LEU A 174 -12.08 -8.82 2.73
CA LEU A 174 -11.99 -8.10 1.47
C LEU A 174 -13.20 -8.36 0.57
N GLN A 175 -13.66 -9.62 0.48
CA GLN A 175 -14.85 -9.97 -0.28
C GLN A 175 -16.09 -9.24 0.26
N TYR A 176 -16.30 -9.26 1.57
CA TYR A 176 -17.40 -8.56 2.22
C TYR A 176 -17.35 -7.04 1.98
N LEU A 177 -16.15 -6.44 2.02
CA LEU A 177 -15.95 -5.03 1.70
C LEU A 177 -16.36 -4.74 0.25
N ILE A 178 -15.96 -5.57 -0.72
CA ILE A 178 -16.27 -5.40 -2.14
C ILE A 178 -17.78 -5.54 -2.39
N ASP A 179 -18.41 -6.56 -1.84
CA ASP A 179 -19.83 -6.86 -2.05
C ASP A 179 -20.74 -5.77 -1.47
N ASN A 180 -20.34 -5.18 -0.33
CA ASN A 180 -21.11 -4.15 0.36
C ASN A 180 -20.56 -2.72 0.14
N PHE A 181 -19.59 -2.54 -0.76
CA PHE A 181 -18.89 -1.26 -0.92
C PHE A 181 -19.85 -0.13 -1.29
N LYS A 182 -20.66 -0.35 -2.33
CA LYS A 182 -21.54 0.67 -2.91
C LYS A 182 -22.62 1.13 -1.94
N THR A 183 -23.11 0.23 -1.10
CA THR A 183 -24.25 0.46 -0.21
C THR A 183 -23.82 1.03 1.14
N LEU A 184 -22.73 0.51 1.73
CA LEU A 184 -22.35 0.82 3.11
C LEU A 184 -21.11 1.72 3.23
N TYR A 185 -20.12 1.56 2.35
CA TYR A 185 -18.78 2.15 2.57
C TYR A 185 -18.42 3.29 1.61
N ALA A 186 -19.11 3.42 0.48
CA ALA A 186 -18.75 4.38 -0.57
C ALA A 186 -18.69 5.84 -0.10
N SER A 187 -19.50 6.23 0.90
CA SER A 187 -19.52 7.60 1.45
C SER A 187 -18.38 7.87 2.44
N GLN A 188 -17.89 6.83 3.13
CA GLN A 188 -16.86 6.94 4.17
C GLN A 188 -15.45 6.59 3.64
N TYR A 189 -15.38 5.85 2.53
CA TYR A 189 -14.13 5.35 1.98
C TYR A 189 -13.33 6.45 1.29
N ASN A 190 -12.15 6.74 1.85
CA ASN A 190 -11.16 7.62 1.23
C ASN A 190 -9.78 6.92 1.20
N PRO A 191 -9.21 6.66 0.02
CA PRO A 191 -7.86 6.08 -0.12
C PRO A 191 -6.78 6.79 0.69
N SER A 192 -6.83 8.12 0.75
CA SER A 192 -5.78 8.94 1.36
C SER A 192 -5.81 8.92 2.89
N SER A 193 -6.93 8.55 3.51
CA SER A 193 -7.00 8.38 4.98
C SER A 193 -6.59 6.97 5.42
N ILE A 194 -6.57 6.00 4.50
CA ILE A 194 -6.29 4.59 4.80
C ILE A 194 -4.77 4.37 4.86
N LYS A 195 -4.24 4.26 6.08
CA LYS A 195 -2.82 3.93 6.33
C LYS A 195 -2.56 2.43 6.46
N VAL A 196 -3.63 1.64 6.57
CA VAL A 196 -3.57 0.21 6.78
C VAL A 196 -3.36 -0.50 5.44
N ALA A 197 -2.36 -1.37 5.37
CA ALA A 197 -2.07 -2.15 4.17
C ALA A 197 -2.91 -3.42 4.16
N PHE A 198 -3.89 -3.50 3.27
CA PHE A 198 -4.85 -4.61 3.22
C PHE A 198 -5.00 -5.21 1.81
N LEU A 199 -4.46 -4.55 0.78
CA LEU A 199 -4.58 -5.00 -0.60
C LEU A 199 -3.44 -5.94 -0.96
N LEU A 200 -3.77 -7.10 -1.52
CA LEU A 200 -2.77 -8.07 -1.96
C LEU A 200 -2.16 -7.65 -3.29
N THR A 201 -0.84 -7.70 -3.34
CA THR A 201 -0.07 -7.46 -4.56
C THR A 201 0.29 -8.78 -5.23
N THR A 202 0.77 -8.71 -6.47
CA THR A 202 1.30 -9.89 -7.19
C THR A 202 2.50 -10.54 -6.51
N SER A 203 3.16 -9.85 -5.57
CA SER A 203 4.28 -10.38 -4.77
C SER A 203 3.84 -10.94 -3.42
N ASP A 204 2.54 -11.18 -3.21
CA ASP A 204 1.93 -11.62 -1.94
C ASP A 204 2.18 -10.69 -0.74
N THR A 205 2.62 -9.45 -1.00
CA THR A 205 2.76 -8.41 0.01
C THR A 205 1.48 -7.62 0.15
N LEU A 206 1.23 -7.05 1.33
CA LEU A 206 0.11 -6.13 1.55
C LEU A 206 0.54 -4.69 1.22
N ALA A 207 -0.33 -3.98 0.51
CA ALA A 207 -0.15 -2.57 0.17
C ALA A 207 -1.38 -1.75 0.57
N THR A 208 -1.18 -0.45 0.70
CA THR A 208 -2.27 0.54 0.83
C THR A 208 -2.83 0.88 -0.56
N PRO A 209 -4.06 1.42 -0.64
CA PRO A 209 -4.64 1.87 -1.92
C PRO A 209 -3.77 2.86 -2.70
N GLU A 210 -3.06 3.77 -2.02
CA GLU A 210 -2.12 4.70 -2.66
C GLU A 210 -0.74 4.09 -2.95
N GLY A 211 -0.43 2.95 -2.32
CA GLY A 211 0.85 2.25 -2.44
C GLY A 211 0.90 1.21 -3.56
N CYS A 212 -0.25 0.87 -4.16
CA CYS A 212 -0.35 -0.10 -5.24
C CYS A 212 -0.96 0.50 -6.52
N PHE A 213 -0.70 -0.15 -7.65
CA PHE A 213 -1.18 0.28 -8.96
C PHE A 213 -1.87 -0.86 -9.71
N SER A 214 -2.84 -0.52 -10.56
CA SER A 214 -3.53 -1.53 -11.38
C SER A 214 -2.77 -1.90 -12.67
N ASN A 215 -1.94 -0.99 -13.22
CA ASN A 215 -1.15 -1.29 -14.42
C ASN A 215 0.06 -2.19 -14.09
N PRO A 216 0.14 -3.40 -14.67
CA PRO A 216 1.25 -4.33 -14.42
C PRO A 216 2.60 -3.82 -14.92
N SER A 217 2.62 -2.90 -15.88
CA SER A 217 3.87 -2.31 -16.40
C SER A 217 4.63 -1.53 -15.32
N CYS A 218 3.95 -1.06 -14.27
CA CYS A 218 4.59 -0.35 -13.15
C CYS A 218 5.57 -1.23 -12.36
N GLY A 219 5.48 -2.56 -12.49
CA GLY A 219 6.43 -3.51 -11.89
C GLY A 219 7.86 -3.35 -12.43
N ILE A 220 8.04 -2.80 -13.64
CA ILE A 220 9.36 -2.54 -14.22
C ILE A 220 10.17 -1.58 -13.33
N MET A 221 9.51 -0.57 -12.77
CA MET A 221 10.07 0.39 -11.81
C MET A 221 10.06 -0.17 -10.36
N GLY A 222 9.60 -1.40 -10.17
CA GLY A 222 9.50 -2.05 -8.86
C GLY A 222 8.45 -1.44 -7.95
N PHE A 223 7.33 -0.94 -8.51
CA PHE A 223 6.16 -0.58 -7.72
C PHE A 223 5.28 -1.80 -7.42
N PRO A 224 4.58 -1.83 -6.28
CA PRO A 224 3.63 -2.89 -5.97
C PRO A 224 2.44 -2.89 -6.93
N ILE A 225 2.17 -4.02 -7.59
CA ILE A 225 1.04 -4.17 -8.52
C ILE A 225 -0.08 -4.94 -7.82
N LEU A 226 -1.31 -4.47 -7.96
CA LEU A 226 -2.50 -5.15 -7.46
C LEU A 226 -2.67 -6.55 -8.09
N ARG A 227 -3.05 -7.53 -7.27
CA ARG A 227 -3.35 -8.90 -7.71
C ARG A 227 -4.48 -8.92 -8.75
N GLU A 228 -4.40 -9.84 -9.70
CA GLU A 228 -5.21 -9.87 -10.92
C GLU A 228 -6.73 -9.92 -10.66
N ASP A 229 -7.16 -10.73 -9.70
CA ASP A 229 -8.56 -10.86 -9.27
C ASP A 229 -9.14 -9.53 -8.73
N LEU A 230 -8.31 -8.73 -8.06
CA LEU A 230 -8.72 -7.45 -7.47
C LEU A 230 -8.70 -6.31 -8.48
N ARG A 231 -8.07 -6.47 -9.65
CA ARG A 231 -7.98 -5.40 -10.68
C ARG A 231 -9.34 -4.98 -11.22
N VAL A 232 -10.29 -5.90 -11.29
CA VAL A 232 -11.68 -5.61 -11.70
C VAL A 232 -12.33 -4.60 -10.75
N HIS A 233 -11.93 -4.60 -9.48
CA HIS A 233 -12.43 -3.71 -8.45
C HIS A 233 -11.54 -2.47 -8.22
N ALA A 234 -10.47 -2.28 -8.99
CA ALA A 234 -9.52 -1.19 -8.79
C ALA A 234 -10.19 0.20 -8.86
N SER A 235 -11.08 0.41 -9.83
CA SER A 235 -11.83 1.67 -9.97
C SER A 235 -12.76 1.92 -8.79
N MET A 236 -13.39 0.87 -8.25
CA MET A 236 -14.26 0.96 -7.07
C MET A 236 -13.45 1.37 -5.83
N LEU A 237 -12.30 0.74 -5.62
CA LEU A 237 -11.39 1.02 -4.50
C LEU A 237 -10.54 2.29 -4.71
N ARG A 238 -10.79 3.03 -5.80
CA ARG A 238 -10.07 4.26 -6.19
C ARG A 238 -8.55 4.07 -6.25
N ILE A 239 -8.11 2.89 -6.69
CA ILE A 239 -6.69 2.58 -6.91
C ILE A 239 -6.26 3.22 -8.23
N ARG A 240 -5.09 3.88 -8.22
CA ARG A 240 -4.57 4.53 -9.42
C ARG A 240 -4.03 3.51 -10.41
N GLU A 241 -4.20 3.81 -11.70
CA GLU A 241 -3.63 2.98 -12.74
C GLU A 241 -2.11 3.12 -12.81
N ASN A 242 -1.62 4.36 -12.76
CA ASN A 242 -0.20 4.69 -12.89
C ASN A 242 0.27 5.58 -11.72
N PRO A 243 1.55 5.48 -11.32
CA PRO A 243 2.17 6.39 -10.37
C PRO A 243 2.30 7.80 -10.94
N LEU A 244 2.25 8.81 -10.07
CA LEU A 244 2.55 10.19 -10.46
C LEU A 244 4.02 10.34 -10.86
N ALA A 245 4.30 11.28 -11.78
CA ALA A 245 5.64 11.63 -12.22
C ALA A 245 6.65 11.86 -11.07
N VAL A 246 6.23 12.49 -9.97
CA VAL A 246 7.08 12.71 -8.79
C VAL A 246 7.55 11.37 -8.19
N ARG A 247 6.66 10.39 -8.07
CA ARG A 247 6.97 9.06 -7.51
C ARG A 247 7.88 8.26 -8.44
N LEU A 248 7.70 8.42 -9.75
CA LEU A 248 8.61 7.84 -10.77
C LEU A 248 10.04 8.37 -10.58
N LEU A 249 10.19 9.69 -10.42
CA LEU A 249 11.50 10.33 -10.17
C LEU A 249 12.13 9.90 -8.84
N GLU A 250 11.35 9.88 -7.75
CA GLU A 250 11.82 9.42 -6.45
C GLU A 250 12.35 7.97 -6.53
N ARG A 251 11.62 7.11 -7.24
CA ARG A 251 12.01 5.71 -7.43
C ARG A 251 13.27 5.59 -8.28
N LEU A 252 13.38 6.35 -9.36
CA LEU A 252 14.57 6.39 -10.20
C LEU A 252 15.80 6.89 -9.43
N THR A 253 15.62 7.88 -8.56
CA THR A 253 16.69 8.46 -7.71
C THR A 253 17.14 7.47 -6.63
N LYS A 254 16.21 6.78 -5.97
CA LYS A 254 16.52 5.83 -4.90
C LYS A 254 17.07 4.49 -5.41
N SER A 255 16.65 4.06 -6.60
CA SER A 255 17.04 2.79 -7.19
C SER A 255 17.19 2.93 -8.70
N PRO A 256 18.33 3.46 -9.17
CA PRO A 256 18.63 3.54 -10.59
C PRO A 256 18.77 2.12 -11.21
N PRO A 257 18.55 1.99 -12.54
CA PRO A 257 18.68 0.70 -13.21
C PRO A 257 20.14 0.22 -13.23
N VAL A 258 20.41 -0.90 -12.56
CA VAL A 258 21.76 -1.49 -12.44
C VAL A 258 22.30 -2.04 -13.76
N THR A 259 21.45 -2.68 -14.56
CA THR A 259 21.86 -3.32 -15.83
C THR A 259 21.33 -2.56 -17.03
N LYS A 260 22.03 -2.64 -18.16
CA LYS A 260 21.61 -2.01 -19.41
C LYS A 260 20.27 -2.55 -19.91
N ALA A 261 20.03 -3.85 -19.72
CA ALA A 261 18.75 -4.47 -20.08
C ALA A 261 17.57 -3.91 -19.24
N LYS A 262 17.76 -3.74 -17.93
CA LYS A 262 16.74 -3.15 -17.06
C LYS A 262 16.56 -1.66 -17.33
N ALA A 263 17.67 -0.95 -17.59
CA ALA A 263 17.65 0.46 -17.98
C ALA A 263 16.81 0.68 -19.23
N ARG A 264 17.02 -0.13 -20.27
CA ARG A 264 16.21 -0.11 -21.49
C ARG A 264 14.72 -0.23 -21.18
N GLN A 265 14.31 -1.26 -20.43
CA GLN A 265 12.90 -1.45 -20.07
C GLN A 265 12.33 -0.28 -19.26
N MET A 266 13.09 0.25 -18.30
CA MET A 266 12.68 1.40 -17.50
C MET A 266 12.54 2.67 -18.33
N PHE A 267 13.46 2.93 -19.26
CA PHE A 267 13.44 4.12 -20.13
C PHE A 267 12.33 4.04 -21.18
N GLU A 268 12.10 2.85 -21.76
CA GLU A 268 10.95 2.62 -22.63
C GLU A 268 9.62 2.84 -21.88
N PHE A 269 9.54 2.40 -20.62
CA PHE A 269 8.38 2.64 -19.76
C PHE A 269 8.20 4.13 -19.46
N LEU A 270 9.23 4.83 -18.97
CA LEU A 270 9.20 6.27 -18.68
C LEU A 270 8.89 7.10 -19.93
N GLY A 271 9.32 6.63 -21.10
CA GLY A 271 8.99 7.20 -22.40
C GLY A 271 7.49 7.31 -22.67
N LYS A 272 6.66 6.41 -22.13
CA LYS A 272 5.20 6.47 -22.26
C LYS A 272 4.56 7.55 -21.39
N PHE A 273 5.22 7.95 -20.31
CA PHE A 273 4.74 8.96 -19.35
C PHE A 273 5.30 10.35 -19.61
N GLN A 274 5.93 10.59 -20.77
CA GLN A 274 6.55 11.88 -21.11
C GLN A 274 5.63 13.08 -20.92
N ALA A 275 4.35 12.94 -21.27
CA ALA A 275 3.34 13.99 -21.16
C ALA A 275 2.99 14.36 -19.70
N GLU A 276 3.27 13.50 -18.73
CA GLU A 276 3.00 13.75 -17.30
C GLU A 276 4.14 14.50 -16.60
N PHE A 277 5.31 14.63 -17.25
CA PHE A 277 6.45 15.33 -16.66
C PHE A 277 6.37 16.85 -16.89
N SER A 278 6.46 17.60 -15.79
CA SER A 278 6.57 19.05 -15.82
C SER A 278 8.00 19.50 -16.16
N TYR A 279 8.18 20.79 -16.44
CA TYR A 279 9.49 21.39 -16.66
C TYR A 279 10.50 21.09 -15.51
N HIS A 280 10.04 21.16 -14.26
CA HIS A 280 10.89 20.87 -13.09
C HIS A 280 11.33 19.40 -13.03
N HIS A 281 10.45 18.47 -13.43
CA HIS A 281 10.81 17.06 -13.50
C HIS A 281 11.91 16.83 -14.55
N TRP A 282 11.79 17.45 -15.72
CA TRP A 282 12.81 17.38 -16.78
C TRP A 282 14.14 17.99 -16.36
N GLN A 283 14.12 19.12 -15.66
CA GLN A 283 15.34 19.75 -15.14
C GLN A 283 16.05 18.85 -14.13
N SER A 284 15.29 18.14 -13.29
CA SER A 284 15.85 17.17 -12.33
C SER A 284 16.47 15.96 -13.05
N LEU A 285 15.77 15.41 -14.05
CA LEU A 285 16.26 14.28 -14.84
C LEU A 285 17.57 14.60 -15.57
N ARG A 286 17.74 15.82 -16.10
CA ARG A 286 18.96 16.26 -16.81
C ARG A 286 20.23 16.16 -15.99
N SER A 287 20.14 16.39 -14.69
CA SER A 287 21.29 16.40 -13.77
C SER A 287 21.42 15.11 -12.95
N LEU A 288 20.42 14.23 -13.02
CA LEU A 288 20.39 12.99 -12.25
C LEU A 288 21.27 11.92 -12.91
N LYS A 289 22.19 11.35 -12.13
CA LYS A 289 23.04 10.23 -12.57
C LYS A 289 22.28 8.90 -12.45
N PHE A 290 21.55 8.53 -13.49
CA PHE A 290 20.77 7.29 -13.51
C PHE A 290 21.05 6.38 -14.71
N ILE A 291 21.84 6.83 -15.69
CA ILE A 291 22.14 6.04 -16.90
C ILE A 291 23.34 5.13 -16.60
N PRO A 292 23.20 3.79 -16.64
CA PRO A 292 24.31 2.88 -16.37
C PRO A 292 25.27 2.79 -17.56
N LEU A 293 26.57 2.88 -17.29
CA LEU A 293 27.63 2.72 -18.30
C LEU A 293 28.03 1.24 -18.49
N ASP A 294 27.96 0.48 -17.42
CA ASP A 294 28.26 -0.95 -17.37
C ASP A 294 27.19 -1.69 -16.54
N ASP A 295 27.20 -3.02 -16.61
CA ASP A 295 26.31 -3.87 -15.82
C ASP A 295 26.82 -4.09 -14.38
N SER A 296 27.81 -3.30 -13.93
CA SER A 296 28.40 -3.42 -12.59
C SER A 296 27.57 -2.73 -11.50
N GLY A 297 26.63 -1.85 -11.89
CA GLY A 297 25.79 -1.11 -10.96
C GLY A 297 26.49 0.02 -10.20
N ASN A 298 27.76 0.28 -10.48
CA ASN A 298 28.56 1.29 -9.76
C ASN A 298 28.86 2.55 -10.59
N LYS A 299 28.64 2.51 -11.91
CA LYS A 299 28.94 3.64 -12.79
C LYS A 299 27.66 4.17 -13.43
N PHE A 300 27.16 5.27 -12.88
CA PHE A 300 26.05 6.04 -13.43
C PHE A 300 26.52 7.38 -13.98
N ILE A 301 25.95 7.76 -15.11
CA ILE A 301 26.15 9.07 -15.73
C ILE A 301 24.83 9.84 -15.83
N ASP A 302 24.94 11.17 -15.81
CA ASP A 302 23.82 12.07 -16.09
C ASP A 302 23.60 12.21 -17.60
N PRO A 303 22.36 12.47 -18.04
CA PRO A 303 22.04 12.66 -19.45
C PRO A 303 22.87 13.74 -20.17
N GLN A 304 23.31 14.79 -19.46
CA GLN A 304 24.05 15.89 -20.08
C GLN A 304 25.51 15.55 -20.42
N SER A 305 26.07 14.53 -19.76
CA SER A 305 27.47 14.13 -19.89
C SER A 305 27.68 12.91 -20.80
N CYS A 306 26.63 12.41 -21.47
CA CYS A 306 26.72 11.27 -22.38
C CYS A 306 26.13 11.57 -23.77
N TYR A 307 26.53 10.77 -24.75
CA TYR A 307 26.14 10.89 -26.16
C TYR A 307 25.55 9.59 -26.69
N PHE A 308 24.74 9.65 -27.74
CA PHE A 308 24.27 8.43 -28.40
C PHE A 308 25.38 7.77 -29.22
N ASP A 309 25.46 6.44 -29.17
CA ASP A 309 26.39 5.69 -30.01
C ASP A 309 25.98 5.79 -31.48
N LYS A 310 26.85 6.39 -32.31
CA LYS A 310 26.68 6.47 -33.76
C LYS A 310 27.76 5.60 -34.42
N LYS A 311 27.31 4.65 -35.24
CA LYS A 311 28.20 3.80 -36.06
C LYS A 311 29.07 4.60 -37.03
N ASP A 312 28.62 5.79 -37.46
CA ASP A 312 29.33 6.72 -38.33
C ASP A 312 29.92 7.93 -37.57
N SER A 313 30.23 7.78 -36.28
CA SER A 313 30.81 8.87 -35.47
C SER A 313 32.17 9.30 -36.02
N ALA A 314 32.38 10.62 -36.13
CA ALA A 314 33.67 11.21 -36.48
C ALA A 314 34.73 11.07 -35.36
N TYR A 315 34.35 10.54 -34.20
CA TYR A 315 35.18 10.38 -33.02
C TYR A 315 35.25 8.92 -32.60
N HIS A 316 36.45 8.49 -32.18
CA HIS A 316 36.64 7.15 -31.62
C HIS A 316 35.73 6.91 -30.40
N PRO A 317 35.08 5.74 -30.27
CA PRO A 317 34.10 5.45 -29.22
C PRO A 317 34.66 5.62 -27.80
N ASP A 318 35.95 5.36 -27.58
CA ASP A 318 36.57 5.50 -26.24
C ASP A 318 36.75 6.95 -25.77
N LEU A 319 36.62 7.94 -26.66
CA LEU A 319 36.83 9.36 -26.33
C LEU A 319 35.56 10.05 -25.83
N LEU A 320 34.41 9.48 -26.17
CA LEU A 320 33.10 9.98 -25.77
C LEU A 320 32.42 8.93 -24.91
N THR A 321 31.76 9.35 -23.84
CA THR A 321 30.91 8.41 -23.09
C THR A 321 29.62 8.19 -23.88
N THR A 322 29.61 7.14 -24.70
CA THR A 322 28.48 6.78 -25.55
C THR A 322 27.55 5.78 -24.89
N VAL A 323 26.26 5.90 -25.21
CA VAL A 323 25.22 5.01 -24.71
C VAL A 323 24.23 4.66 -25.82
N ASP A 324 23.71 3.44 -25.79
CA ASP A 324 22.61 3.00 -26.64
C ASP A 324 21.70 2.02 -25.87
N PHE A 325 20.42 2.35 -25.80
CA PHE A 325 19.39 1.53 -25.18
C PHE A 325 18.26 1.17 -26.17
N GLY A 326 18.46 1.37 -27.46
CA GLY A 326 17.47 1.17 -28.52
C GLY A 326 16.60 2.39 -28.79
N SER A 327 15.92 2.38 -29.94
CA SER A 327 15.22 3.55 -30.49
C SER A 327 14.23 4.22 -29.52
N VAL A 328 13.36 3.42 -28.88
CA VAL A 328 12.31 3.94 -27.99
C VAL A 328 12.88 4.54 -26.70
N ALA A 329 13.82 3.85 -26.04
CA ALA A 329 14.51 4.36 -24.85
C ALA A 329 15.33 5.62 -25.18
N ASN A 330 16.01 5.64 -26.33
CA ASN A 330 16.83 6.76 -26.75
C ASN A 330 15.99 8.02 -27.02
N GLN A 331 14.74 7.91 -27.48
CA GLN A 331 13.84 9.06 -27.60
C GLN A 331 13.54 9.71 -26.23
N PHE A 332 13.32 8.90 -25.19
CA PHE A 332 13.16 9.40 -23.83
C PHE A 332 14.46 10.06 -23.32
N LEU A 333 15.61 9.42 -23.55
CA LEU A 333 16.92 9.97 -23.15
C LEU A 333 17.26 11.28 -23.88
N LYS A 334 16.88 11.41 -25.15
CA LYS A 334 17.01 12.65 -25.92
C LYS A 334 16.22 13.79 -25.28
N SER A 335 15.01 13.49 -24.78
CA SER A 335 14.19 14.43 -24.01
C SER A 335 14.80 14.77 -22.64
N CYS A 336 15.49 13.79 -22.02
CA CYS A 336 16.27 13.98 -20.80
C CYS A 336 17.54 14.82 -21.03
N GLY A 337 17.96 15.08 -22.26
CA GLY A 337 19.13 15.92 -22.59
C GLY A 337 20.34 15.19 -23.14
N VAL A 338 20.25 13.88 -23.40
CA VAL A 338 21.30 13.14 -24.13
C VAL A 338 21.40 13.68 -25.55
N LYS A 339 22.61 14.05 -25.94
CA LYS A 339 22.88 14.64 -27.26
C LYS A 339 23.36 13.58 -28.23
N GLU A 340 23.17 13.84 -29.51
CA GLU A 340 23.76 12.99 -30.55
C GLU A 340 25.26 13.23 -30.67
N GLU A 341 25.70 14.49 -30.58
CA GLU A 341 27.10 14.87 -30.73
C GLU A 341 27.45 16.00 -29.74
N PRO A 342 28.73 16.08 -29.31
CA PRO A 342 29.22 17.19 -28.50
C PRO A 342 29.08 18.50 -29.25
N THR A 343 28.58 19.53 -28.55
CA THR A 343 28.62 20.89 -29.10
C THR A 343 30.07 21.36 -29.27
N PRO A 344 30.37 22.32 -30.16
CA PRO A 344 31.75 22.79 -30.34
C PRO A 344 32.43 23.26 -29.04
N VAL A 345 31.64 23.82 -28.12
CA VAL A 345 32.10 24.20 -26.77
C VAL A 345 32.47 22.99 -25.93
N GLU A 346 31.60 21.97 -25.88
CA GLU A 346 31.84 20.73 -25.14
C GLU A 346 33.00 19.95 -25.73
N LEU A 347 33.10 19.88 -27.06
CA LEU A 347 34.22 19.27 -27.76
C LEU A 347 35.54 19.93 -27.36
N THR A 348 35.57 21.27 -27.32
CA THR A 348 36.75 22.02 -26.88
C THR A 348 37.13 21.66 -25.44
N GLN A 349 36.15 21.59 -24.54
CA GLN A 349 36.38 21.17 -23.15
C GLN A 349 36.88 19.73 -23.03
N LEU A 350 36.34 18.80 -23.83
CA LEU A 350 36.77 17.40 -23.85
C LEU A 350 38.20 17.24 -24.34
N VAL A 351 38.55 17.92 -25.44
CA VAL A 351 39.92 17.92 -25.99
C VAL A 351 40.90 18.50 -25.00
N MET A 352 40.54 19.59 -24.32
CA MET A 352 41.40 20.22 -23.32
C MET A 352 41.64 19.37 -22.07
N ARG A 353 40.67 18.53 -21.68
CA ARG A 353 40.81 17.61 -20.54
C ARG A 353 41.78 16.48 -20.83
N SER A 354 41.77 15.95 -22.05
CA SER A 354 42.63 14.83 -22.44
C SER A 354 43.23 14.98 -23.85
N PRO A 355 44.13 15.96 -24.08
CA PRO A 355 44.64 16.25 -25.43
C PRO A 355 45.38 15.07 -26.07
N HIS A 356 46.18 14.36 -25.26
CA HIS A 356 46.97 13.20 -25.73
C HIS A 356 46.09 12.02 -26.14
N ASP A 357 44.99 11.75 -25.41
CA ASP A 357 44.07 10.67 -25.78
C ASP A 357 43.38 10.97 -27.10
N PHE A 358 42.92 12.22 -27.30
CA PHE A 358 42.31 12.65 -28.56
C PHE A 358 43.31 12.57 -29.73
N LEU A 359 44.58 12.90 -29.51
CA LEU A 359 45.61 12.79 -30.54
C LEU A 359 45.91 11.33 -30.92
N ASN A 360 46.07 10.47 -29.93
CA ASN A 360 46.54 9.10 -30.15
C ASN A 360 45.40 8.16 -30.58
N ARG A 361 44.21 8.29 -30.00
CA ARG A 361 43.10 7.35 -30.23
C ARG A 361 42.17 7.74 -31.37
N ASN A 362 42.15 9.01 -31.78
CA ASN A 362 41.27 9.47 -32.86
C ASN A 362 41.88 9.34 -34.27
N GLY A 363 42.81 8.42 -34.51
CA GLY A 363 43.44 8.24 -35.82
C GLY A 363 44.59 9.21 -36.12
N GLY A 364 45.24 9.75 -35.08
CA GLY A 364 46.50 10.48 -35.21
C GLY A 364 46.36 11.98 -35.56
N VAL A 365 47.48 12.54 -36.05
CA VAL A 365 47.68 13.99 -36.24
C VAL A 365 46.66 14.62 -37.18
N GLU A 366 46.29 13.96 -38.28
CA GLU A 366 45.39 14.54 -39.30
C GLU A 366 43.96 14.71 -38.78
N ASN A 367 43.42 13.73 -38.07
CA ASN A 367 42.11 13.84 -37.44
C ASN A 367 42.11 14.84 -36.30
N TYR A 368 43.20 14.92 -35.53
CA TYR A 368 43.36 15.97 -34.52
C TYR A 368 43.41 17.37 -35.14
N LYS A 369 44.10 17.55 -36.28
CA LYS A 369 44.06 18.79 -37.07
C LYS A 369 42.65 19.11 -37.55
N SER A 370 41.86 18.11 -37.95
CA SER A 370 40.44 18.31 -38.32
C SER A 370 39.61 18.85 -37.14
N ILE A 371 39.80 18.29 -35.94
CA ILE A 371 39.15 18.78 -34.72
C ILE A 371 39.58 20.22 -34.42
N LEU A 372 40.87 20.55 -34.51
CA LEU A 372 41.36 21.91 -34.31
C LEU A 372 40.76 22.89 -35.34
N ARG A 373 40.59 22.49 -36.60
CA ARG A 373 39.89 23.29 -37.62
C ARG A 373 38.42 23.51 -37.26
N GLN A 374 37.74 22.49 -36.73
CA GLN A 374 36.35 22.60 -36.27
C GLN A 374 36.21 23.53 -35.05
N ILE A 375 37.15 23.50 -34.12
CA ILE A 375 37.21 24.45 -33.00
C ILE A 375 37.47 25.86 -33.53
N ALA A 376 38.40 26.02 -34.48
CA ALA A 376 38.73 27.30 -35.08
C ALA A 376 37.53 27.94 -35.81
N SER A 377 36.72 27.16 -36.55
CA SER A 377 35.54 27.67 -37.23
C SER A 377 34.46 28.18 -36.26
N HIS A 378 34.34 27.57 -35.08
CA HIS A 378 33.38 27.97 -34.04
C HIS A 378 33.97 28.88 -32.97
N MET A 379 35.16 29.45 -33.20
CA MET A 379 35.85 30.31 -32.23
C MET A 379 35.04 31.55 -31.84
N HIS A 380 34.17 32.04 -32.72
CA HIS A 380 33.27 33.16 -32.44
C HIS A 380 32.29 32.86 -31.29
N VAL A 381 31.81 31.61 -31.18
CA VAL A 381 30.96 31.15 -30.07
C VAL A 381 31.80 30.92 -28.82
N ILE A 382 32.96 30.26 -28.97
CA ILE A 382 33.83 29.92 -27.84
C ILE A 382 34.35 31.18 -27.12
N ARG A 383 34.68 32.24 -27.86
CA ARG A 383 35.13 33.53 -27.30
C ARG A 383 34.12 34.20 -26.37
N THR A 384 32.83 33.91 -26.51
CA THR A 384 31.80 34.43 -25.60
C THR A 384 31.97 33.86 -24.18
N GLN A 385 32.58 32.68 -24.06
CA GLN A 385 32.85 32.01 -22.79
C GLN A 385 34.28 32.31 -22.31
N LYS A 386 34.45 33.44 -21.61
CA LYS A 386 35.75 33.90 -21.11
C LYS A 386 36.51 32.86 -20.28
N ALA A 387 35.80 32.06 -19.48
CA ALA A 387 36.40 31.00 -18.66
C ALA A 387 37.08 29.92 -19.51
N LEU A 388 36.40 29.45 -20.57
CA LEU A 388 36.94 28.42 -21.45
C LEU A 388 38.17 28.93 -22.22
N VAL A 389 38.14 30.16 -22.71
CA VAL A 389 39.30 30.76 -23.41
C VAL A 389 40.52 30.86 -22.49
N ASN A 390 40.33 31.27 -21.23
CA ASN A 390 41.44 31.33 -20.27
C ASN A 390 42.05 29.95 -20.01
N GLU A 391 41.22 28.91 -19.98
CA GLU A 391 41.66 27.53 -19.81
C GLU A 391 42.36 27.01 -21.08
N MET A 392 41.88 27.37 -22.28
CA MET A 392 42.56 27.09 -23.56
C MET A 392 43.97 27.68 -23.60
N ILE A 393 44.14 28.94 -23.15
CA ILE A 393 45.45 29.60 -23.13
C ILE A 393 46.44 28.87 -22.21
N ARG A 394 45.94 28.25 -21.13
CA ARG A 394 46.76 27.56 -20.14
C ARG A 394 47.04 26.10 -20.50
N SER A 395 46.16 25.45 -21.27
CA SER A 395 46.25 24.03 -21.58
C SER A 395 47.16 23.76 -22.80
N PRO A 396 48.06 22.77 -22.74
CA PRO A 396 48.91 22.38 -23.87
C PRO A 396 48.15 21.48 -24.85
N PHE A 397 47.08 21.98 -25.48
CA PHE A 397 46.23 21.21 -26.40
C PHE A 397 46.56 21.45 -27.89
N LEU A 398 47.49 22.36 -28.20
CA LEU A 398 47.89 22.66 -29.58
C LEU A 398 49.05 21.77 -30.04
N LEU A 399 49.12 21.51 -31.35
CA LEU A 399 50.23 20.79 -31.96
C LEU A 399 51.41 21.74 -32.22
N GLY A 400 52.60 21.32 -31.81
CA GLY A 400 53.86 21.97 -32.20
C GLY A 400 54.46 21.30 -33.43
N GLU A 401 54.78 22.06 -34.47
CA GLU A 401 55.52 21.58 -35.64
C GLU A 401 56.92 22.22 -35.64
N LYS A 402 57.98 21.40 -35.66
CA LYS A 402 59.36 21.86 -35.85
C LYS A 402 59.75 21.64 -37.31
N ARG A 403 59.96 22.73 -38.05
CA ARG A 403 60.56 22.65 -39.39
C ARG A 403 62.05 22.39 -39.24
N ILE A 404 62.54 21.35 -39.92
CA ILE A 404 63.96 21.04 -40.04
C ILE A 404 64.35 21.49 -41.45
N ASN A 405 65.22 22.50 -41.56
CA ASN A 405 65.77 22.89 -42.85
C ASN A 405 66.84 21.85 -43.23
N GLN A 406 66.67 21.19 -44.38
CA GLN A 406 67.64 20.25 -44.94
C GLN A 406 68.75 20.96 -45.72
N ASP A 407 69.25 22.10 -45.24
CA ASP A 407 70.33 22.85 -45.90
C ASP A 407 71.60 22.90 -45.03
N SER A 408 72.01 21.76 -44.47
CA SER A 408 73.29 21.69 -43.73
C SER A 408 73.88 20.28 -43.68
N GLU A 409 73.89 19.57 -44.81
CA GLU A 409 74.82 18.46 -45.05
C GLU A 409 75.21 18.50 -46.53
N ASP A 410 76.19 19.35 -46.86
CA ASP A 410 77.10 19.23 -48.00
C ASP A 410 78.17 20.34 -47.86
N GLU A 411 79.10 20.15 -46.92
CA GLU A 411 80.45 20.72 -46.96
C GLU A 411 81.49 19.59 -46.86
#